data_AF-A0A255TUE2-F1
#
_entry.id   AF-A0A255TUE2-F1
#
_cell.length_a   1.000
_cell.length_b   1.000
_cell.length_c   1.000
_cell.angle_alpha   90.00
_cell.angle_beta   90.00
_cell.angle_gamma   90.00
#
_symmetry.space_group_name_H-M   'P 1'
#
loop_
_entity.id
_entity.type
_entity.pdbx_description
1 polymer ?
#
loop_
_entity_poly.entity_id
_entity_poly.type
_entity_poly.pdbx_seq_one_letter_code
_entity_poly.pdbx_strand_id
1 'polypeptide(L)'
;MSNSFITNKNKYLSDIINGILPKTNAVDFLVGYFYCSGYKQLSDQLKDKHVRILVGLDIDIKMTTSLFKSDVQERNDKELVNAVAKIKALLKSNILPKDYLCDLITVIKADALSGYEIHTINQLTLKDAASLPQKITPEYIARIVSSQNKVDDGEETLIMSEELQ
;
A
#
# COMPACT_ATOMS: atom_id res chain seq x y z
N MET A 1 14.52 5.14 -8.00
CA MET A 1 15.33 5.94 -7.07
C MET A 1 16.05 4.98 -6.14
N SER A 2 17.27 5.28 -5.69
CA SER A 2 18.15 4.35 -4.97
C SER A 2 17.58 3.98 -3.60
N ASN A 3 17.21 2.70 -3.43
CA ASN A 3 16.88 2.11 -2.13
C ASN A 3 18.09 2.28 -1.19
N SER A 4 18.03 3.25 -0.29
CA SER A 4 19.07 3.46 0.71
C SER A 4 18.86 2.47 1.85
N PHE A 5 19.31 1.24 1.64
CA PHE A 5 19.30 0.20 2.66
C PHE A 5 20.19 0.62 3.86
N ILE A 6 19.62 0.63 5.06
CA ILE A 6 20.32 1.04 6.29
C ILE A 6 20.82 -0.23 6.99
N THR A 7 22.14 -0.35 7.12
CA THR A 7 22.79 -1.49 7.79
C THR A 7 23.56 -1.09 9.03
N ASN A 8 23.54 0.20 9.42
CA ASN A 8 24.40 0.77 10.46
C ASN A 8 25.91 0.56 10.19
N LYS A 9 26.33 0.47 8.93
CA LYS A 9 27.74 0.42 8.52
C LYS A 9 28.23 1.77 7.99
N ASN A 10 27.61 2.22 6.91
CA ASN A 10 27.96 3.47 6.22
C ASN A 10 26.92 4.58 6.46
N LYS A 11 25.71 4.19 6.84
CA LYS A 11 24.59 5.07 7.16
C LYS A 11 23.94 4.51 8.41
N TYR A 12 23.86 5.34 9.46
CA TYR A 12 23.30 4.93 10.74
C TYR A 12 21.82 5.30 10.80
N LEU A 13 21.02 4.38 11.34
CA LEU A 13 19.61 4.57 11.59
C LEU A 13 19.36 5.72 12.57
N SER A 14 20.23 5.89 13.57
CA SER A 14 20.17 6.99 14.53
C SER A 14 20.16 8.36 13.85
N ASP A 15 21.00 8.55 12.84
CA ASP A 15 21.15 9.85 12.17
C ASP A 15 19.90 10.21 11.37
N ILE A 16 19.26 9.19 10.79
CA ILE A 16 18.02 9.34 10.03
C ILE A 16 16.87 9.65 10.99
N ILE A 17 16.70 8.87 12.06
CA ILE A 17 15.65 9.09 13.06
C ILE A 17 15.80 10.48 13.69
N ASN A 18 17.01 10.87 14.07
CA ASN A 18 17.28 12.20 14.63
C ASN A 18 17.03 13.34 13.63
N GLY A 19 17.17 13.08 12.32
CA GLY A 19 16.86 14.07 11.28
C GLY A 19 15.38 14.22 10.99
N ILE A 20 14.59 13.16 11.20
CA ILE A 20 13.15 13.10 10.88
C ILE A 20 12.30 13.50 12.08
N LEU A 21 12.57 12.95 13.27
CA LEU A 21 11.74 13.16 14.47
C LEU A 21 11.46 14.64 14.79
N PRO A 22 12.43 15.57 14.71
CA PRO A 22 12.14 16.99 14.99
C PRO A 22 11.11 17.62 14.04
N LYS A 23 10.91 17.05 12.85
CA LYS A 23 10.05 17.58 11.79
C LYS A 23 8.65 16.95 11.77
N THR A 24 8.37 15.99 12.65
CA THR A 24 7.11 15.24 12.67
C THR A 24 6.28 15.55 13.91
N ASN A 25 4.95 15.53 13.79
CA ASN A 25 4.02 15.71 14.92
C ASN A 25 3.45 14.37 15.43
N ALA A 26 3.52 13.33 14.62
CA ALA A 26 3.09 11.98 14.94
C ALA A 26 4.14 10.97 14.45
N VAL A 27 4.25 9.85 15.15
CA VAL A 27 5.20 8.77 14.84
C VAL A 27 4.52 7.43 15.04
N ASP A 28 4.52 6.63 13.99
CA ASP A 28 3.93 5.28 13.98
C ASP A 28 5.04 4.26 13.76
N PHE A 29 5.20 3.32 14.70
CA PHE A 29 6.18 2.25 14.62
C PHE A 29 5.48 0.93 14.30
N LEU A 30 5.86 0.29 13.20
CA LEU A 30 5.46 -1.08 12.88
C LEU A 30 6.68 -1.98 12.94
N VAL A 31 6.79 -2.80 13.99
CA VAL A 31 8.00 -3.58 14.25
C VAL A 31 7.65 -5.00 14.71
N GLY A 32 8.45 -5.98 14.32
CA GLY A 32 8.32 -7.34 14.85
C GLY A 32 8.67 -7.44 16.33
N TYR A 33 9.66 -6.65 16.78
CA TYR A 33 10.14 -6.63 18.16
C TYR A 33 10.44 -5.20 18.61
N PHE A 34 10.16 -4.90 19.88
CA PHE A 34 10.38 -3.57 20.45
C PHE A 34 11.16 -3.65 21.76
N TYR A 35 12.30 -2.97 21.83
CA TYR A 35 13.19 -2.98 23.00
C TYR A 35 13.13 -1.65 23.75
N CYS A 36 12.89 -1.69 25.06
CA CYS A 36 12.87 -0.50 25.92
C CYS A 36 14.20 0.28 25.91
N SER A 37 15.32 -0.41 25.72
CA SER A 37 16.65 0.20 25.62
C SER A 37 16.76 1.17 24.43
N GLY A 38 16.19 0.82 23.27
CA GLY A 38 16.13 1.70 22.10
C GLY A 38 15.16 2.85 22.31
N TYR A 39 13.98 2.58 22.89
CA TYR A 39 13.01 3.62 23.21
C TYR A 39 13.59 4.68 24.14
N LYS A 40 14.38 4.28 25.15
CA LYS A 40 15.04 5.22 26.06
C LYS A 40 15.88 6.25 25.33
N GLN A 41 16.54 5.87 24.23
CA GLN A 41 17.36 6.78 23.41
C GLN A 41 16.52 7.80 22.63
N LEU A 42 15.27 7.46 22.30
CA LEU A 42 14.36 8.31 21.52
C LEU A 42 13.34 9.05 22.39
N SER A 43 13.21 8.64 23.66
CA SER A 43 12.10 9.03 24.54
C SER A 43 11.94 10.54 24.66
N ASP A 44 13.03 11.31 24.82
CA ASP A 44 12.99 12.76 24.94
C ASP A 44 12.44 13.44 23.68
N GLN A 45 12.77 12.93 22.49
CA GLN A 45 12.28 13.48 21.22
C GLN A 45 10.83 13.08 20.93
N LEU A 46 10.31 12.06 21.60
CA LEU A 46 8.96 11.54 21.39
C LEU A 46 7.93 12.12 22.37
N LYS A 47 8.35 12.82 23.43
CA LYS A 47 7.46 13.32 24.51
C LYS A 47 6.27 14.15 24.02
N ASP A 48 6.52 15.05 23.08
CA ASP A 48 5.50 16.00 22.59
C ASP A 48 4.84 15.53 21.29
N LYS A 49 4.96 14.24 20.95
CA LYS A 49 4.46 13.69 19.68
C LYS A 49 3.38 12.65 19.95
N HIS A 50 2.45 12.55 19.01
CA HIS A 50 1.49 11.46 19.02
C HIS A 50 2.19 10.16 18.58
N VAL A 51 2.38 9.21 19.50
CA VAL A 51 3.13 7.98 19.22
C VAL A 51 2.20 6.77 19.24
N ARG A 52 2.23 5.97 18.17
CA ARG A 52 1.62 4.63 18.13
C ARG A 52 2.69 3.59 17.83
N ILE A 53 2.64 2.46 18.54
CA ILE A 53 3.61 1.37 18.37
C ILE A 53 2.80 0.09 18.20
N LEU A 54 2.94 -0.54 17.04
CA LEU A 54 2.36 -1.83 16.76
C LEU A 54 3.49 -2.87 16.70
N VAL A 55 3.39 -3.85 17.61
CA VAL A 55 4.42 -4.88 17.80
C VAL A 55 3.81 -6.25 17.50
N GLY A 56 4.38 -6.96 16.54
CA GLY A 56 3.99 -8.33 16.22
C GLY A 56 4.57 -8.79 14.89
N LEU A 57 4.94 -10.06 14.81
CA LEU A 57 5.44 -10.70 13.59
C LEU A 57 4.30 -11.12 12.66
N ASP A 58 3.15 -11.52 13.23
CA ASP A 58 1.98 -12.05 12.51
C ASP A 58 0.91 -10.99 12.22
N ILE A 59 1.25 -9.71 12.36
CA ILE A 59 0.29 -8.65 12.05
C ILE A 59 0.30 -8.48 10.53
N ASP A 60 -0.74 -8.99 9.89
CA ASP A 60 -0.98 -8.80 8.46
C ASP A 60 -0.83 -7.30 8.13
N ILE A 61 0.19 -6.97 7.33
CA ILE A 61 0.50 -5.59 6.93
C ILE A 61 -0.74 -4.95 6.28
N LYS A 62 -1.61 -5.75 5.66
CA LYS A 62 -2.90 -5.28 5.12
C LYS A 62 -3.88 -4.81 6.20
N MET A 63 -4.03 -5.55 7.31
CA MET A 63 -4.82 -5.11 8.48
C MET A 63 -4.17 -3.94 9.21
N THR A 64 -2.85 -3.88 9.19
CA THR A 64 -2.09 -2.80 9.82
C THR A 64 -2.34 -1.46 9.13
N THR A 65 -2.36 -1.49 7.80
CA THR A 65 -2.59 -0.30 6.97
C THR A 65 -3.96 0.33 7.27
N SER A 66 -5.00 -0.46 7.59
CA SER A 66 -6.31 0.10 7.95
C SER A 66 -6.33 0.75 9.35
N LEU A 67 -5.50 0.30 10.29
CA LEU A 67 -5.34 0.93 11.62
C LEU A 67 -4.58 2.26 11.58
N PHE A 68 -3.67 2.40 10.60
CA PHE A 68 -2.88 3.62 10.38
C PHE A 68 -3.50 4.60 9.37
N LYS A 69 -4.59 4.23 8.69
CA LYS A 69 -5.26 5.08 7.70
C LYS A 69 -6.11 6.17 8.37
N SER A 70 -5.48 7.32 8.61
CA SER A 70 -6.15 8.61 8.88
C SER A 70 -6.34 9.39 7.57
N ASP A 71 -7.56 9.88 7.29
CA ASP A 71 -7.98 10.77 6.18
C ASP A 71 -7.77 10.27 4.72
N VAL A 72 -6.79 9.41 4.46
CA VAL A 72 -6.45 8.87 3.13
C VAL A 72 -7.46 7.81 2.66
N GLN A 73 -8.04 7.03 3.58
CA GLN A 73 -9.00 5.98 3.22
C GLN A 73 -10.31 6.55 2.70
N GLU A 74 -10.80 7.65 3.25
CA GLU A 74 -12.05 8.26 2.76
C GLU A 74 -11.91 8.79 1.33
N ARG A 75 -10.68 9.16 0.92
CA ARG A 75 -10.33 9.52 -0.46
C ARG A 75 -10.17 8.29 -1.34
N ASN A 76 -9.43 7.28 -0.88
CA ASN A 76 -9.26 6.03 -1.62
C ASN A 76 -10.58 5.29 -1.85
N ASP A 77 -11.48 5.25 -0.85
CA ASP A 77 -12.80 4.64 -0.99
C ASP A 77 -13.63 5.34 -2.08
N LYS A 78 -13.54 6.68 -2.17
CA LYS A 78 -14.17 7.46 -3.25
C LYS A 78 -13.53 7.16 -4.61
N GLU A 79 -12.20 7.04 -4.68
CA GLU A 79 -11.49 6.71 -5.91
C GLU A 79 -11.76 5.27 -6.40
N LEU A 80 -11.84 4.31 -5.48
CA LEU A 80 -12.21 2.91 -5.76
C LEU A 80 -13.66 2.83 -6.26
N VAL A 81 -14.59 3.52 -5.59
CA VAL A 81 -16.00 3.58 -6.00
C VAL A 81 -16.13 4.19 -7.39
N ASN A 82 -15.41 5.28 -7.69
CA ASN A 82 -15.39 5.90 -9.00
C ASN A 82 -14.80 4.97 -10.07
N ALA A 83 -13.72 4.25 -9.77
CA ALA A 83 -13.08 3.33 -10.71
C ALA A 83 -14.03 2.16 -11.06
N VAL A 84 -14.68 1.58 -10.06
CA VAL A 84 -15.70 0.53 -10.25
C VAL A 84 -16.88 1.05 -11.08
N ALA A 85 -17.36 2.26 -10.81
CA ALA A 85 -18.44 2.87 -11.58
C ALA A 85 -18.05 3.06 -13.06
N LYS A 86 -16.80 3.46 -13.32
CA LYS A 86 -16.29 3.65 -14.67
C LYS A 86 -16.15 2.34 -15.44
N ILE A 87 -15.64 1.29 -14.80
CA ILE A 87 -15.55 -0.04 -15.41
C ILE A 87 -16.94 -0.62 -15.69
N LYS A 88 -17.91 -0.42 -14.78
CA LYS A 88 -19.31 -0.80 -15.03
C LYS A 88 -19.91 -0.03 -16.23
N ALA A 89 -19.55 1.24 -16.43
CA ALA A 89 -19.97 1.99 -17.61
C ALA A 89 -19.34 1.40 -18.89
N LEU A 90 -18.07 1.01 -18.87
CA LEU A 90 -17.39 0.34 -19.99
C LEU A 90 -18.02 -1.02 -20.32
N LEU A 91 -18.48 -1.74 -19.30
CA LEU A 91 -19.18 -3.02 -19.46
C LEU A 91 -20.51 -2.86 -20.21
N LYS A 92 -21.20 -1.72 -20.01
CA LYS A 92 -22.41 -1.37 -20.79
C LYS A 92 -22.09 -1.00 -22.23
N SER A 93 -20.92 -0.41 -22.49
CA SER A 93 -20.47 -0.02 -23.83
C SER A 93 -19.92 -1.20 -24.67
N ASN A 94 -19.69 -2.37 -24.05
CA ASN A 94 -19.22 -3.61 -24.68
C ASN A 94 -17.90 -3.45 -25.49
N ILE A 95 -17.04 -2.49 -25.08
CA ILE A 95 -15.78 -2.15 -25.76
C ILE A 95 -14.66 -3.16 -25.44
N LEU A 96 -14.74 -3.81 -24.28
CA LEU A 96 -13.74 -4.76 -23.77
C LEU A 96 -14.40 -6.09 -23.39
N PRO A 97 -13.63 -7.19 -23.36
CA PRO A 97 -14.11 -8.49 -22.91
C PRO A 97 -14.72 -8.40 -21.51
N LYS A 98 -15.91 -8.98 -21.35
CA LYS A 98 -16.64 -8.94 -20.06
C LYS A 98 -15.86 -9.65 -18.95
N ASP A 99 -15.18 -10.75 -19.27
CA ASP A 99 -14.39 -11.53 -18.32
C ASP A 99 -13.26 -10.68 -17.72
N TYR A 100 -12.51 -9.98 -18.58
CA TYR A 100 -11.46 -9.05 -18.15
C TYR A 100 -11.99 -7.93 -17.23
N LEU A 101 -13.14 -7.34 -17.57
CA LEU A 101 -13.73 -6.28 -16.74
C LEU A 101 -14.24 -6.80 -15.40
N CYS A 102 -14.76 -8.04 -15.35
CA CYS A 102 -15.19 -8.69 -14.12
C CYS A 102 -13.99 -8.99 -13.20
N ASP A 103 -12.90 -9.53 -13.74
CA ASP A 103 -11.69 -9.78 -12.99
C ASP A 103 -11.10 -8.48 -12.46
N LEU A 104 -11.06 -7.43 -13.28
CA LEU A 104 -10.59 -6.11 -12.89
C LEU A 104 -11.42 -5.51 -11.74
N ILE A 105 -12.76 -5.63 -11.77
CA ILE A 105 -13.62 -5.21 -10.66
C ILE A 105 -13.27 -5.97 -9.38
N THR A 106 -12.99 -7.27 -9.49
CA THR A 106 -12.67 -8.12 -8.35
C THR A 106 -11.35 -7.69 -7.72
N VAL A 107 -10.33 -7.43 -8.53
CA VAL A 107 -9.02 -6.95 -8.05
C VAL A 107 -9.11 -5.55 -7.44
N ILE A 108 -9.94 -4.65 -8.00
CA ILE A 108 -10.17 -3.31 -7.43
C ILE A 108 -10.86 -3.40 -6.07
N LYS A 109 -11.88 -4.24 -5.93
CA LYS A 109 -12.59 -4.43 -4.66
C LYS A 109 -11.73 -5.08 -3.59
N ALA A 110 -10.74 -5.87 -3.99
CA ALA A 110 -9.77 -6.50 -3.10
C ALA A 110 -8.62 -5.56 -2.70
N ASP A 111 -8.69 -4.26 -3.03
CA ASP A 111 -7.66 -3.24 -2.78
C ASP A 111 -6.26 -3.70 -3.26
N ALA A 112 -6.22 -4.43 -4.37
CA ALA A 112 -5.02 -5.10 -4.85
C ALA A 112 -4.39 -4.46 -6.10
N LEU A 113 -4.96 -3.34 -6.55
CA LEU A 113 -4.32 -2.44 -7.50
C LEU A 113 -3.64 -1.29 -6.78
N SER A 114 -2.55 -0.79 -7.33
CA SER A 114 -1.88 0.43 -6.88
C SER A 114 -2.72 1.68 -7.13
N GLY A 115 -2.47 2.74 -6.36
CA GLY A 115 -3.11 4.04 -6.56
C GLY A 115 -2.90 4.62 -7.97
N TYR A 116 -1.78 4.32 -8.63
CA TYR A 116 -1.53 4.73 -10.02
C TYR A 116 -2.50 4.08 -11.01
N GLU A 117 -2.81 2.80 -10.82
CA GLU A 117 -3.74 2.05 -11.68
C GLU A 117 -5.17 2.53 -11.45
N ILE A 118 -5.57 2.76 -10.20
CA ILE A 118 -6.87 3.36 -9.86
C ILE A 118 -7.00 4.76 -10.47
N HIS A 119 -5.96 5.60 -10.37
CA HIS A 119 -5.94 6.91 -10.98
C HIS A 119 -6.05 6.83 -12.51
N THR A 120 -5.33 5.88 -13.14
CA THR A 120 -5.39 5.64 -14.59
C THR A 120 -6.80 5.23 -15.03
N ILE A 121 -7.46 4.35 -14.27
CA ILE A 121 -8.85 3.96 -14.53
C ILE A 121 -9.77 5.17 -14.37
N ASN A 122 -9.58 5.99 -13.34
CA ASN A 122 -10.39 7.17 -13.09
C ASN A 122 -10.21 8.27 -14.15
N GLN A 123 -9.05 8.36 -14.81
CA GLN A 123 -8.81 9.28 -15.93
C GLN A 123 -9.21 8.71 -17.30
N LEU A 124 -9.54 7.42 -17.37
CA LEU A 124 -9.80 6.74 -18.63
C LEU A 124 -11.03 7.32 -19.36
N THR A 125 -10.91 7.65 -20.63
CA THR A 125 -12.04 8.04 -21.47
C THR A 125 -12.51 6.87 -22.34
N LEU A 126 -13.73 6.96 -22.89
CA LEU A 126 -14.27 5.92 -23.80
C LEU A 126 -13.37 5.65 -25.01
N LYS A 127 -12.57 6.64 -25.43
CA LYS A 127 -11.63 6.51 -26.55
C LYS A 127 -10.35 5.76 -26.18
N ASP A 128 -9.92 5.90 -24.93
CA ASP A 128 -8.70 5.28 -24.41
C ASP A 128 -8.96 3.91 -23.77
N ALA A 129 -10.23 3.49 -23.71
CA ALA A 129 -10.64 2.21 -23.15
C ALA A 129 -9.92 1.01 -23.79
N ALA A 130 -9.64 1.08 -25.10
CA ALA A 130 -8.90 0.04 -25.81
C ALA A 130 -7.42 -0.09 -25.36
N SER A 131 -6.86 0.93 -24.71
CA SER A 131 -5.49 0.91 -24.16
C SER A 131 -5.41 0.34 -22.75
N LEU A 132 -6.57 0.13 -22.09
CA LEU A 132 -6.61 -0.37 -20.71
C LEU A 132 -5.92 -1.73 -20.56
N PRO A 133 -6.12 -2.73 -21.45
CA PRO A 133 -5.42 -4.02 -21.36
C PRO A 133 -3.92 -3.93 -21.63
N GLN A 134 -3.42 -2.83 -22.21
CA GLN A 134 -1.97 -2.61 -22.37
C GLN A 134 -1.33 -2.06 -21.10
N LYS A 135 -2.10 -1.28 -20.32
CA LYS A 135 -1.63 -0.70 -19.06
C LYS A 135 -1.83 -1.65 -17.88
N ILE A 136 -2.93 -2.39 -17.87
CA ILE A 136 -3.25 -3.40 -16.87
C ILE A 136 -3.50 -4.69 -17.64
N THR A 137 -2.47 -5.54 -17.75
CA THR A 137 -2.59 -6.72 -18.60
C THR A 137 -3.41 -7.82 -17.92
N PRO A 138 -4.10 -8.69 -18.69
CA PRO A 138 -4.79 -9.84 -18.13
C PRO A 138 -3.87 -10.75 -17.30
N GLU A 139 -2.60 -10.89 -17.70
CA GLU A 139 -1.60 -11.70 -16.98
C GLU A 139 -1.23 -11.08 -15.63
N TYR A 140 -1.19 -9.75 -15.56
CA TYR A 140 -0.96 -9.03 -14.32
C TYR A 140 -2.12 -9.21 -13.34
N ILE A 141 -3.36 -9.10 -13.82
CA ILE A 141 -4.57 -9.41 -13.05
C ILE A 141 -4.54 -10.85 -12.53
N ALA A 142 -4.24 -11.83 -13.41
CA ALA A 142 -4.15 -13.24 -13.03
C ALA A 142 -3.03 -13.49 -12.00
N ARG A 143 -1.91 -12.77 -12.09
CA ARG A 143 -0.82 -12.83 -11.11
C ARG A 143 -1.25 -12.27 -9.74
N ILE A 144 -2.02 -11.19 -9.71
CA ILE A 144 -2.57 -10.67 -8.45
C ILE A 144 -3.55 -11.67 -7.83
N VAL A 145 -4.48 -12.18 -8.63
CA VAL A 145 -5.48 -13.18 -8.18
C VAL A 145 -4.80 -14.45 -7.66
N SER A 146 -3.81 -14.98 -8.40
CA SER A 146 -3.06 -16.17 -7.98
C SER A 146 -2.15 -15.91 -6.79
N SER A 147 -1.60 -14.71 -6.64
CA SER A 147 -0.84 -14.32 -5.46
C SER A 147 -1.75 -14.20 -4.23
N GLN A 148 -2.97 -13.66 -4.37
CA GLN A 148 -3.93 -13.64 -3.27
C GLN A 148 -4.30 -15.07 -2.83
N ASN A 149 -4.50 -15.98 -3.79
CA ASN A 149 -4.81 -17.38 -3.47
C ASN A 149 -3.62 -18.16 -2.90
N LYS A 150 -2.37 -17.75 -3.17
CA LYS A 150 -1.15 -18.39 -2.65
C LYS A 150 -0.72 -17.89 -1.27
N VAL A 151 -1.11 -16.68 -0.89
CA VAL A 151 -0.83 -16.13 0.45
C VAL A 151 -1.57 -16.92 1.54
N ASP A 152 -2.60 -17.70 1.19
CA ASP A 152 -3.25 -18.66 2.09
C ASP A 152 -2.43 -19.94 2.36
N ASP A 153 -1.34 -20.23 1.62
CA ASP A 153 -0.78 -21.60 1.55
C ASP A 153 0.77 -21.70 1.57
N GLY A 154 1.55 -20.62 1.84
CA GLY A 154 3.02 -20.64 1.63
C GLY A 154 3.89 -20.01 2.71
N GLU A 155 4.96 -20.72 3.10
CA GLU A 155 5.94 -20.34 4.13
C GLU A 155 6.51 -18.91 4.00
N GLU A 156 6.50 -18.23 5.13
CA GLU A 156 6.78 -16.81 5.29
C GLU A 156 8.27 -16.51 5.11
N THR A 157 8.59 -15.63 4.15
CA THR A 157 9.88 -14.96 4.08
C THR A 157 9.71 -13.51 4.51
N LEU A 158 10.35 -13.17 5.63
CA LEU A 158 10.35 -11.83 6.22
C LEU A 158 11.00 -10.81 5.28
N ILE A 159 10.22 -9.87 4.76
CA ILE A 159 10.72 -8.69 4.04
C ILE A 159 10.12 -7.44 4.70
N MET A 160 10.95 -6.66 5.38
CA MET A 160 10.58 -5.35 5.92
C MET A 160 10.80 -4.30 4.85
N SER A 161 9.76 -3.54 4.50
CA SER A 161 9.88 -2.34 3.67
C SER A 161 9.10 -1.20 4.33
N GLU A 162 9.82 -0.16 4.70
CA GLU A 162 9.35 1.12 5.21
C GLU A 162 9.12 2.06 4.01
N GLU A 163 7.92 2.61 3.86
CA GLU A 163 7.64 3.80 3.05
C GLU A 163 7.78 5.03 3.95
N LEU A 164 8.71 5.93 3.61
CA LEU A 164 8.74 7.29 4.15
C LEU A 164 8.48 8.29 3.02
N GLN A 165 7.54 9.20 3.29
CA GLN A 165 7.12 10.31 2.44
C GLN A 165 8.16 11.44 2.40
#